data_AF-A0A2S8F5G3-F1
#
_entry.id   AF-A0A2S8F5G3-F1
#
_cell.length_a   1.000
_cell.length_b   1.000
_cell.length_c   1.000
_cell.angle_alpha   90.00
_cell.angle_beta   90.00
_cell.angle_gamma   90.00
#
_symmetry.space_group_name_H-M   'P 1'
#
loop_
_entity.id
_entity.type
_entity.pdbx_description
1 polymer ?
#
loop_
_entity_poly.entity_id
_entity_poly.type
_entity_poly.pdbx_seq_one_letter_code
_entity_poly.pdbx_strand_id
1 'polypeptide(L)'
;MFCLPHPNVIRHRTPLGVTLIEVMMSTMVVSLGILGLVALIPLGTHLTERGVRADRIASLGPRAFHEARARGVFNPNNWVTQTTTPSGEQALQFMTFRTDSRPSMLVRQPYLIDPTFFGGTAVHPSRRKFPYPETFARKDSSTTPDGYSDVNMTTTWNGTTKINGADATSSKLIQMWRLGLQRTPGTGLSLPQAKYAFQSNDDLAFERPEDGELAPFQRFYDRSGSSVRRQAMGEYSWMVMLVPETTETFECRGPSNNILSIAFENWLNPPINYNALNTGAGLDANARAQLQSIIDAKATDEYTAHVIIMRNRLGLIPDGDSTSTPVGEVDGEDTADPESLEYSNERVLRVTQFFSTGGYSTGEVTIFQEGGTLKQAEEQTLKISNGDWICLARRLPSRREQLATMAPFPPKSNTRYPRGDIYQWYKVVMVDDVEASGSNFTRRLTISGPDWPFVTTDADDIGSFSTIPTHAIIVDGVVGVYSKRVRLETQSPWSP
;
A
#
# COMPACT_ATOMS: atom_id res chain seq x y z
N MET A 1 89.66 -11.21 27.25
CA MET A 1 89.94 -11.37 25.81
C MET A 1 88.61 -11.19 25.08
N PHE A 2 88.33 -9.98 24.59
CA PHE A 2 87.06 -9.62 23.94
C PHE A 2 87.33 -9.37 22.46
N CYS A 3 86.79 -10.22 21.59
CA CYS A 3 86.81 -10.03 20.14
C CYS A 3 85.73 -9.00 19.75
N LEU A 4 86.15 -7.87 19.20
CA LEU A 4 85.25 -6.89 18.60
C LEU A 4 84.73 -7.40 17.24
N PRO A 5 83.45 -7.21 16.91
CA PRO A 5 82.87 -7.63 15.64
C PRO A 5 83.40 -6.77 14.48
N HIS A 6 83.69 -7.42 13.35
CA HIS A 6 84.19 -6.77 12.15
C HIS A 6 83.15 -5.82 11.51
N PRO A 7 83.60 -4.69 10.94
CA PRO A 7 82.75 -3.79 10.17
C PRO A 7 82.28 -4.49 8.89
N ASN A 8 80.97 -4.68 8.75
CA ASN A 8 80.36 -5.16 7.51
C ASN A 8 80.59 -4.13 6.41
N VAL A 9 81.46 -4.48 5.46
CA VAL A 9 81.69 -3.72 4.22
C VAL A 9 80.43 -3.81 3.36
N ILE A 10 79.64 -2.74 3.35
CA ILE A 10 78.48 -2.59 2.47
C ILE A 10 79.02 -2.44 1.04
N ARG A 11 78.97 -3.53 0.26
CA ARG A 11 79.27 -3.50 -1.17
C ARG A 11 78.11 -2.79 -1.88
N HIS A 12 78.36 -1.61 -2.42
CA HIS A 12 77.46 -0.95 -3.36
C HIS A 12 77.30 -1.84 -4.61
N ARG A 13 76.15 -2.50 -4.76
CA ARG A 13 75.76 -3.12 -6.02
C ARG A 13 75.54 -2.00 -7.04
N THR A 14 76.27 -2.04 -8.14
CA THR A 14 76.02 -1.19 -9.30
C THR A 14 74.58 -1.42 -9.79
N PRO A 15 73.77 -0.37 -9.99
CA PRO A 15 72.41 -0.52 -10.46
C PRO A 15 72.42 -1.12 -11.87
N LEU A 16 71.68 -2.23 -12.04
CA LEU A 16 71.40 -2.82 -13.34
C LEU A 16 70.41 -1.90 -14.07
N GLY A 17 70.58 -1.71 -15.38
CA GLY A 17 69.69 -0.86 -16.18
C GLY A 17 68.25 -1.38 -16.15
N VAL A 18 67.31 -0.48 -15.84
CA VAL A 18 65.87 -0.78 -15.89
C VAL A 18 65.47 -1.01 -17.35
N THR A 19 64.79 -2.12 -17.63
CA THR A 19 64.41 -2.46 -19.00
C THR A 19 63.12 -1.76 -19.41
N LEU A 20 62.98 -1.39 -20.68
CA LEU A 20 61.78 -0.74 -21.20
C LEU A 20 60.51 -1.60 -21.00
N ILE A 21 60.65 -2.92 -21.07
CA ILE A 21 59.54 -3.86 -20.83
C ILE A 21 59.06 -3.83 -19.37
N GLU A 22 59.96 -3.62 -18.41
CA GLU A 22 59.64 -3.51 -16.99
C GLU A 22 58.85 -2.23 -16.69
N VAL A 23 59.23 -1.11 -17.34
CA VAL A 23 58.48 0.15 -17.25
C VAL A 23 57.09 0.01 -17.86
N MET A 24 56.97 -0.63 -19.04
CA MET A 24 55.66 -0.83 -19.68
C MET A 24 54.76 -1.77 -18.87
N MET A 25 55.30 -2.84 -18.29
CA MET A 25 54.53 -3.73 -17.43
C MET A 25 54.07 -2.99 -16.16
N SER A 26 54.95 -2.16 -15.58
CA SER A 26 54.63 -1.35 -14.42
C SER A 26 53.50 -0.34 -14.70
N THR A 27 53.58 0.40 -15.81
CA THR A 27 52.53 1.37 -16.16
C THR A 27 51.19 0.70 -16.49
N MET A 28 51.20 -0.50 -17.09
CA MET A 28 49.99 -1.27 -17.35
C MET A 28 49.30 -1.72 -16.06
N VAL A 29 50.06 -2.24 -15.09
CA VAL A 29 49.52 -2.64 -13.78
C VAL A 29 48.98 -1.43 -13.02
N VAL A 30 49.69 -0.30 -13.04
CA VAL A 30 49.24 0.95 -12.41
C VAL A 30 47.95 1.44 -13.06
N SER A 31 47.85 1.42 -14.39
CA SER A 31 46.65 1.86 -15.12
C SER A 31 45.44 0.98 -14.80
N LEU A 32 45.61 -0.35 -14.72
CA LEU A 32 44.54 -1.27 -14.31
C LEU A 32 44.11 -1.04 -12.86
N GLY A 33 45.06 -0.75 -11.96
CA GLY A 33 44.77 -0.40 -10.57
C GLY A 33 43.95 0.89 -10.44
N ILE A 34 44.31 1.93 -11.20
CA ILE A 34 43.58 3.22 -11.21
C ILE A 34 42.19 3.03 -11.81
N LEU A 35 42.04 2.29 -12.92
CA LEU A 35 40.74 2.00 -13.52
C LEU A 35 39.81 1.23 -12.56
N GLY A 36 40.35 0.26 -11.82
CA GLY A 36 39.61 -0.45 -10.79
C GLY A 36 39.12 0.48 -9.67
N LEU A 37 39.95 1.41 -9.22
CA LEU A 37 39.58 2.39 -8.20
C LEU A 37 38.50 3.36 -8.71
N VAL A 38 38.63 3.86 -9.94
CA VAL A 38 37.65 4.76 -10.57
C VAL A 38 36.28 4.07 -10.69
N ALA A 39 36.23 2.78 -11.00
CA ALA A 39 34.98 2.02 -11.06
C ALA A 39 34.30 1.84 -9.69
N LEU A 40 35.05 1.87 -8.58
CA LEU A 40 34.50 1.73 -7.23
C LEU A 40 33.87 3.03 -6.69
N ILE A 41 34.25 4.19 -7.21
CA ILE A 41 33.74 5.48 -6.71
C ILE A 41 32.20 5.59 -6.91
N PRO A 42 31.62 5.37 -8.11
CA PRO A 42 30.17 5.42 -8.30
C PRO A 42 29.42 4.34 -7.52
N LEU A 43 30.03 3.17 -7.32
CA LEU A 43 29.44 2.11 -6.51
C LEU A 43 29.39 2.51 -5.04
N GLY A 44 30.47 3.09 -4.50
CA GLY A 44 30.55 3.59 -3.14
C GLY A 44 29.54 4.70 -2.87
N THR A 45 29.38 5.64 -3.81
CA THR A 45 28.36 6.71 -3.67
C THR A 45 26.95 6.13 -3.69
N HIS A 46 26.63 5.24 -4.64
CA HIS A 46 25.32 4.61 -4.71
C HIS A 46 24.97 3.77 -3.46
N LEU A 47 25.93 3.02 -2.91
CA LEU A 47 25.73 2.25 -1.68
C LEU A 47 25.57 3.17 -0.47
N THR A 48 26.33 4.26 -0.40
CA THR A 48 26.21 5.25 0.68
C THR A 48 24.85 5.95 0.63
N GLU A 49 24.40 6.36 -0.56
CA GLU A 49 23.07 6.95 -0.75
C GLU A 49 21.94 5.99 -0.36
N ARG A 50 22.06 4.70 -0.73
CA ARG A 50 21.12 3.66 -0.29
C ARG A 50 21.13 3.49 1.23
N GLY A 51 22.30 3.51 1.86
CA GLY A 51 22.44 3.43 3.33
C GLY A 51 21.78 4.61 4.03
N VAL A 52 22.09 5.84 3.62
CA VAL A 52 21.48 7.07 4.17
C VAL A 52 19.97 7.07 3.95
N ARG A 53 19.49 6.65 2.79
CA ARG A 53 18.05 6.54 2.52
C ARG A 53 17.37 5.53 3.45
N ALA A 54 17.98 4.36 3.63
CA ALA A 54 17.44 3.34 4.54
C ALA A 54 17.37 3.83 5.99
N ASP A 55 18.40 4.56 6.45
CA ASP A 55 18.44 5.16 7.79
C ASP A 55 17.36 6.24 8.00
N ARG A 56 17.16 7.12 7.01
CA ARG A 56 16.07 8.09 7.01
C ARG A 56 14.70 7.42 7.08
N ILE A 57 14.47 6.36 6.31
CA ILE A 57 13.19 5.64 6.31
C ILE A 57 12.96 4.93 7.65
N ALA A 58 14.00 4.33 8.22
CA ALA A 58 13.93 3.63 9.50
C ALA A 58 13.57 4.57 10.66
N SER A 59 14.07 5.81 10.65
CA SER A 59 13.72 6.83 11.64
C SER A 59 12.37 7.51 11.39
N LEU A 60 11.99 7.67 10.11
CA LEU A 60 10.75 8.35 9.74
C LEU A 60 9.49 7.57 10.15
N GLY A 61 9.49 6.24 10.05
CA GLY A 61 8.33 5.40 10.36
C GLY A 61 7.80 5.57 11.79
N PRO A 62 8.62 5.33 12.83
CA PRO A 62 8.24 5.55 14.22
C PRO A 62 7.80 7.00 14.48
N ARG A 63 8.50 7.98 13.90
CA ARG A 63 8.17 9.40 14.06
C ARG A 63 6.80 9.74 13.46
N ALA A 64 6.55 9.32 12.23
CA ALA A 64 5.27 9.50 11.55
C ALA A 64 4.14 8.81 12.33
N PHE A 65 4.38 7.63 12.91
CA PHE A 65 3.43 6.99 13.82
C PHE A 65 3.13 7.83 15.06
N HIS A 66 4.17 8.36 15.72
CA HIS A 66 4.01 9.23 16.89
C HIS A 66 3.26 10.52 16.55
N GLU A 67 3.55 11.10 15.39
CA GLU A 67 2.86 12.28 14.89
C GLU A 67 1.38 11.99 14.56
N ALA A 68 1.09 10.85 13.92
CA ALA A 68 -0.26 10.37 13.69
C ALA A 68 -1.03 10.26 15.01
N ARG A 69 -0.40 9.66 16.02
CA ARG A 69 -0.99 9.53 17.36
C ARG A 69 -1.23 10.89 18.02
N ALA A 70 -0.23 11.78 18.01
CA ALA A 70 -0.34 13.10 18.62
C ALA A 70 -1.42 13.97 17.98
N ARG A 71 -1.66 13.79 16.67
CA ARG A 71 -2.73 14.47 15.92
C ARG A 71 -4.11 13.83 16.08
N GLY A 72 -4.23 12.73 16.83
CA GLY A 72 -5.48 11.99 16.95
C GLY A 72 -5.92 11.33 15.65
N VAL A 73 -4.98 10.91 14.80
CA VAL A 73 -5.27 10.15 13.57
C VAL A 73 -5.93 8.80 13.91
N PHE A 74 -5.68 8.25 15.08
CA PHE A 74 -6.31 7.00 15.54
C PHE A 74 -7.63 7.24 16.30
N ASN A 75 -8.14 8.47 16.31
CA ASN A 75 -9.44 8.79 16.89
C ASN A 75 -10.50 8.81 15.78
N PRO A 76 -11.43 7.83 15.77
CA PRO A 76 -12.59 7.78 14.88
C PRO A 76 -13.35 9.09 14.70
N ASN A 77 -13.43 9.92 15.76
CA ASN A 77 -14.14 11.21 15.74
C ASN A 77 -13.52 12.22 14.78
N ASN A 78 -12.23 12.07 14.46
CA ASN A 78 -11.51 12.97 13.56
C ASN A 78 -11.59 12.54 12.10
N TRP A 79 -12.21 11.39 11.80
CA TRP A 79 -12.23 10.83 10.46
C TRP A 79 -13.37 11.43 9.64
N VAL A 80 -13.07 11.77 8.39
CA VAL A 80 -14.05 12.34 7.45
C VAL A 80 -14.18 11.42 6.25
N THR A 81 -15.40 11.15 5.83
CA THR A 81 -15.70 10.55 4.54
C THR A 81 -16.50 11.52 3.69
N GLN A 82 -16.41 11.41 2.38
CA GLN A 82 -17.30 12.16 1.49
C GLN A 82 -18.53 11.31 1.20
N THR A 83 -19.70 11.92 1.31
CA THR A 83 -20.92 11.31 0.82
C THR A 83 -21.52 12.21 -0.25
N THR A 84 -21.93 11.61 -1.35
CA THR A 84 -22.76 12.27 -2.34
C THR A 84 -24.16 12.31 -1.78
N THR A 85 -24.68 13.50 -1.48
CA THR A 85 -26.10 13.64 -1.17
C THR A 85 -26.92 13.18 -2.39
N PRO A 86 -28.14 12.67 -2.19
CA PRO A 86 -29.01 12.22 -3.31
C PRO A 86 -29.27 13.31 -4.36
N SER A 87 -29.11 14.58 -4.01
CA SER A 87 -29.19 15.75 -4.90
C SER A 87 -28.00 15.91 -5.84
N GLY A 88 -26.98 15.04 -5.77
CA GLY A 88 -25.73 15.19 -6.53
C GLY A 88 -24.76 16.21 -5.93
N GLU A 89 -25.19 17.00 -4.93
CA GLU A 89 -24.29 17.87 -4.18
C GLU A 89 -23.30 17.01 -3.38
N GLN A 90 -22.02 17.37 -3.42
CA GLN A 90 -21.01 16.72 -2.60
C GLN A 90 -20.99 17.39 -1.23
N ALA A 91 -21.62 16.75 -0.24
CA ALA A 91 -21.48 17.17 1.14
C ALA A 91 -20.34 16.38 1.80
N LEU A 92 -19.47 17.08 2.53
CA LEU A 92 -18.63 16.40 3.51
C LEU A 92 -19.57 15.84 4.58
N GLN A 93 -19.83 14.53 4.53
CA GLN A 93 -20.57 13.88 5.59
C GLN A 93 -19.55 13.49 6.66
N PHE A 94 -19.46 14.35 7.67
CA PHE A 94 -18.72 14.01 8.88
C PHE A 94 -19.30 12.73 9.44
N MET A 95 -18.43 11.81 9.82
CA MET A 95 -18.81 10.71 10.70
C MET A 95 -18.99 11.28 12.11
N THR A 96 -19.85 12.30 12.23
CA THR A 96 -20.18 12.90 13.50
C THR A 96 -21.00 11.90 14.26
N PHE A 97 -20.49 11.50 15.42
CA PHE A 97 -21.25 10.79 16.43
C PHE A 97 -22.48 11.64 16.78
N ARG A 98 -23.59 11.44 16.06
CA ARG A 98 -24.88 11.99 16.49
C ARG A 98 -25.09 11.46 17.89
N THR A 99 -25.26 12.37 18.85
CA THR A 99 -25.42 12.11 20.28
C THR A 99 -26.53 11.11 20.58
N ASP A 100 -27.42 10.86 19.62
CA ASP A 100 -28.65 10.09 19.82
C ASP A 100 -28.75 8.90 18.83
N SER A 101 -27.87 8.82 17.81
CA SER A 101 -27.89 7.77 16.79
C SER A 101 -26.49 7.60 16.16
N ARG A 102 -25.63 6.86 16.85
CA ARG A 102 -24.22 6.60 16.50
C ARG A 102 -24.06 6.22 15.00
N PRO A 103 -23.24 6.91 14.19
CA PRO A 103 -22.48 6.25 13.16
C PRO A 103 -21.38 5.45 13.85
N SER A 104 -21.71 4.21 14.23
CA SER A 104 -20.70 3.21 14.53
C SER A 104 -19.88 3.02 13.26
N MET A 105 -18.68 3.57 13.22
CA MET A 105 -17.71 2.99 12.31
C MET A 105 -17.60 1.52 12.64
N LEU A 106 -17.68 0.70 11.60
CA LEU A 106 -17.70 -0.73 11.78
C LEU A 106 -16.31 -1.13 12.23
N VAL A 107 -16.23 -1.44 13.52
CA VAL A 107 -15.04 -2.02 14.11
C VAL A 107 -14.77 -3.30 13.33
N ARG A 108 -13.49 -3.52 12.98
CA ARG A 108 -13.00 -4.62 12.13
C ARG A 108 -13.17 -4.52 10.62
N GLN A 109 -13.34 -3.32 10.06
CA GLN A 109 -13.02 -3.12 8.64
C GLN A 109 -11.67 -2.43 8.48
N PRO A 110 -10.94 -2.69 7.38
CA PRO A 110 -9.72 -1.97 7.08
C PRO A 110 -10.04 -0.56 6.59
N TYR A 111 -9.13 0.36 6.89
CA TYR A 111 -9.24 1.77 6.49
C TYR A 111 -7.87 2.27 5.98
N LEU A 112 -7.89 3.15 4.99
CA LEU A 112 -6.73 3.94 4.61
C LEU A 112 -7.00 5.39 4.99
N ILE A 113 -6.27 5.92 5.97
CA ILE A 113 -6.29 7.34 6.30
C ILE A 113 -5.29 8.05 5.39
N ASP A 114 -5.83 8.77 4.41
CA ASP A 114 -5.07 9.53 3.44
C ASP A 114 -5.36 11.04 3.61
N PRO A 115 -4.43 11.78 4.20
CA PRO A 115 -4.62 13.20 4.49
C PRO A 115 -4.73 14.04 3.22
N THR A 116 -4.07 13.63 2.13
CA THR A 116 -4.04 14.39 0.87
C THR A 116 -5.33 14.24 0.07
N PHE A 117 -6.19 13.29 0.46
CA PHE A 117 -7.40 12.94 -0.27
C PHE A 117 -8.42 14.07 -0.44
N PHE A 118 -8.45 15.07 0.45
CA PHE A 118 -9.54 16.05 0.53
C PHE A 118 -9.23 17.40 -0.15
N GLY A 119 -8.30 17.40 -1.11
CA GLY A 119 -7.82 18.61 -1.77
C GLY A 119 -8.77 19.35 -2.71
N GLY A 120 -9.95 18.80 -3.06
CA GLY A 120 -10.83 19.40 -4.08
C GLY A 120 -12.32 19.25 -3.80
N THR A 121 -13.14 20.16 -4.34
CA THR A 121 -14.60 20.25 -4.18
C THR A 121 -15.42 19.36 -5.12
N ALA A 122 -14.76 18.63 -6.04
CA ALA A 122 -15.39 17.75 -7.02
C ALA A 122 -14.69 16.39 -7.05
N VAL A 123 -14.90 15.57 -6.02
CA VAL A 123 -14.18 14.29 -5.88
C VAL A 123 -15.03 13.18 -6.48
N HIS A 124 -14.53 12.55 -7.54
CA HIS A 124 -15.20 11.41 -8.17
C HIS A 124 -15.41 10.26 -7.16
N PRO A 125 -16.58 9.60 -7.10
CA PRO A 125 -16.92 8.60 -6.07
C PRO A 125 -15.93 7.44 -5.90
N SER A 126 -15.29 7.01 -6.99
CA SER A 126 -14.27 5.95 -6.95
C SER A 126 -13.01 6.32 -6.18
N ARG A 127 -12.77 7.60 -5.91
CA ARG A 127 -11.62 8.00 -5.08
C ARG A 127 -11.79 7.55 -3.62
N ARG A 128 -13.02 7.36 -3.14
CA ARG A 128 -13.33 7.01 -1.72
C ARG A 128 -12.82 5.64 -1.28
N LYS A 129 -12.22 4.88 -2.19
CA LYS A 129 -11.72 3.53 -1.94
C LYS A 129 -10.21 3.47 -2.17
N PHE A 130 -9.57 2.59 -1.44
CA PHE A 130 -8.20 2.18 -1.71
C PHE A 130 -8.18 0.66 -1.92
N PRO A 131 -7.42 0.17 -2.90
CA PRO A 131 -6.82 0.93 -4.01
C PRO A 131 -7.91 1.55 -4.90
N TYR A 132 -7.54 2.54 -5.72
CA TYR A 132 -8.48 3.05 -6.73
C TYR A 132 -8.97 1.91 -7.65
N PRO A 133 -10.25 1.91 -8.05
CA PRO A 133 -10.69 0.96 -9.07
C PRO A 133 -9.99 1.27 -10.39
N GLU A 134 -9.55 0.23 -11.08
CA GLU A 134 -8.73 0.30 -12.30
C GLU A 134 -9.42 1.02 -13.48
N THR A 135 -10.74 1.22 -13.40
CA THR A 135 -11.55 1.92 -14.42
C THR A 135 -11.22 3.41 -14.59
N PHE A 136 -10.33 4.00 -13.80
CA PHE A 136 -9.79 5.33 -14.10
C PHE A 136 -8.80 5.34 -15.29
N ALA A 137 -8.23 4.19 -15.66
CA ALA A 137 -7.07 4.13 -16.54
C ALA A 137 -7.38 4.15 -18.05
N ARG A 138 -8.65 4.14 -18.48
CA ARG A 138 -8.95 4.09 -19.92
C ARG A 138 -10.25 4.80 -20.29
N LYS A 139 -10.12 6.00 -20.86
CA LYS A 139 -11.20 6.73 -21.52
C LYS A 139 -11.39 6.17 -22.92
N ASP A 140 -11.89 4.95 -23.06
CA ASP A 140 -12.44 4.55 -24.37
C ASP A 140 -13.70 5.42 -24.57
N SER A 141 -13.65 6.29 -25.58
CA SER A 141 -14.62 7.37 -25.87
C SER A 141 -16.03 6.90 -26.29
N SER A 142 -16.43 5.71 -25.89
CA SER A 142 -17.77 5.20 -26.07
C SER A 142 -18.70 5.95 -25.14
N THR A 143 -19.49 6.87 -25.70
CA THR A 143 -20.47 7.72 -25.01
C THR A 143 -21.65 6.95 -24.39
N THR A 144 -21.61 5.63 -24.42
CA THR A 144 -22.51 4.79 -23.62
C THR A 144 -21.79 4.35 -22.34
N PRO A 145 -22.41 4.49 -21.15
CA PRO A 145 -21.97 3.84 -19.91
C PRO A 145 -22.10 2.30 -19.95
N ASP A 146 -21.77 1.70 -21.09
CA ASP A 146 -21.84 0.27 -21.35
C ASP A 146 -20.63 -0.39 -20.67
N GLY A 147 -20.85 -0.82 -19.44
CA GLY A 147 -20.35 -2.10 -18.95
C GLY A 147 -18.88 -2.43 -19.20
N TYR A 148 -17.95 -1.50 -18.91
CA TYR A 148 -16.59 -1.91 -18.58
C TYR A 148 -16.67 -2.67 -17.25
N SER A 149 -17.00 -3.96 -17.33
CA SER A 149 -16.87 -4.87 -16.20
C SER A 149 -15.41 -4.82 -15.77
N ASP A 150 -15.15 -4.81 -14.48
CA ASP A 150 -13.81 -4.82 -13.88
C ASP A 150 -13.03 -6.11 -14.26
N VAL A 151 -12.77 -6.42 -15.54
CA VAL A 151 -12.31 -7.75 -16.02
C VAL A 151 -10.99 -8.15 -15.35
N ASN A 152 -10.12 -7.19 -15.02
CA ASN A 152 -8.87 -7.46 -14.32
C ASN A 152 -9.05 -7.88 -12.84
N MET A 153 -10.21 -7.61 -12.22
CA MET A 153 -10.61 -8.18 -10.92
C MET A 153 -11.68 -9.27 -11.06
N THR A 154 -12.20 -9.48 -12.27
CA THR A 154 -13.29 -10.41 -12.61
C THR A 154 -12.68 -11.55 -13.43
N THR A 155 -12.06 -12.51 -12.75
CA THR A 155 -11.55 -13.74 -13.37
C THR A 155 -12.60 -14.43 -14.24
N THR A 156 -12.39 -14.49 -15.56
CA THR A 156 -13.20 -15.34 -16.42
C THR A 156 -12.60 -16.73 -16.43
N TRP A 157 -13.17 -17.67 -15.66
CA TRP A 157 -12.75 -19.07 -15.67
C TRP A 157 -13.79 -19.89 -16.43
N ASN A 158 -13.40 -20.52 -17.54
CA ASN A 158 -14.28 -21.32 -18.41
C ASN A 158 -15.53 -20.56 -18.92
N GLY A 159 -15.37 -19.32 -19.40
CA GLY A 159 -16.46 -18.54 -20.00
C GLY A 159 -17.51 -17.99 -19.02
N THR A 160 -17.32 -18.19 -17.71
CA THR A 160 -18.15 -17.57 -16.67
C THR A 160 -17.32 -16.49 -15.99
N THR A 161 -17.76 -15.23 -16.07
CA THR A 161 -17.09 -14.12 -15.38
C THR A 161 -17.34 -14.26 -13.88
N LYS A 162 -16.27 -14.52 -13.13
CA LYS A 162 -16.29 -14.69 -11.68
C LYS A 162 -15.46 -13.59 -11.04
N ILE A 163 -16.04 -12.78 -10.16
CA ILE A 163 -15.25 -11.89 -9.30
C ILE A 163 -14.81 -12.74 -8.10
N ASN A 164 -13.51 -12.84 -7.82
CA ASN A 164 -12.99 -13.66 -6.72
C ASN A 164 -13.38 -15.16 -6.75
N GLY A 165 -13.67 -15.76 -7.92
CA GLY A 165 -14.08 -17.17 -8.00
C GLY A 165 -15.57 -17.46 -7.71
N ALA A 166 -16.38 -16.43 -7.41
CA ALA A 166 -17.84 -16.50 -7.29
C ALA A 166 -18.53 -15.67 -8.41
N ASP A 167 -19.81 -15.96 -8.68
CA ASP A 167 -20.58 -15.31 -9.77
C ASP A 167 -20.51 -13.78 -9.67
N ALA A 168 -20.18 -13.11 -10.79
CA ALA A 168 -19.87 -11.68 -10.88
C ALA A 168 -20.99 -10.73 -10.41
N THR A 169 -22.21 -11.22 -10.18
CA THR A 169 -23.31 -10.41 -9.67
C THR A 169 -23.22 -10.11 -8.18
N SER A 170 -22.22 -10.66 -7.45
CA SER A 170 -22.27 -10.63 -5.98
C SER A 170 -20.95 -10.44 -5.23
N SER A 171 -19.79 -10.66 -5.85
CA SER A 171 -18.50 -10.53 -5.14
C SER A 171 -18.01 -9.09 -5.11
N LYS A 172 -17.80 -8.54 -3.90
CA LYS A 172 -17.20 -7.22 -3.73
C LYS A 172 -15.71 -7.25 -4.11
N LEU A 173 -15.19 -6.14 -4.62
CA LEU A 173 -13.75 -5.95 -4.84
C LEU A 173 -12.99 -5.93 -3.49
N ILE A 174 -11.72 -6.35 -3.49
CA ILE A 174 -10.82 -6.18 -2.34
C ILE A 174 -10.42 -4.71 -2.28
N GLN A 175 -11.14 -3.97 -1.44
CA GLN A 175 -10.96 -2.53 -1.26
C GLN A 175 -11.25 -2.16 0.20
N MET A 176 -10.65 -1.09 0.65
CA MET A 176 -10.91 -0.46 1.94
C MET A 176 -11.40 0.97 1.75
N TRP A 177 -12.04 1.51 2.78
CA TRP A 177 -12.45 2.91 2.79
C TRP A 177 -11.23 3.81 2.90
N ARG A 178 -11.14 4.79 2.01
CA ARG A 178 -10.17 5.87 2.13
C ARG A 178 -10.82 7.03 2.89
N LEU A 179 -10.17 7.42 3.98
CA LEU A 179 -10.67 8.39 4.95
C LEU A 179 -9.75 9.59 5.07
N GLY A 180 -10.34 10.69 5.47
CA GLY A 180 -9.66 11.94 5.74
C GLY A 180 -9.54 12.25 7.19
N LEU A 181 -8.98 13.43 7.41
CA LEU A 181 -8.91 14.00 8.72
C LEU A 181 -9.59 15.36 8.74
N GLN A 182 -10.21 15.59 9.88
CA GLN A 182 -10.89 16.80 10.22
C GLN A 182 -9.92 17.78 10.89
N ARG A 183 -9.99 19.06 10.50
CA ARG A 183 -9.31 20.14 11.23
C ARG A 183 -10.20 20.73 12.32
N THR A 184 -11.46 20.93 11.97
CA THR A 184 -12.50 21.58 12.78
C THR A 184 -13.82 20.82 12.54
N PRO A 185 -14.72 20.71 13.54
CA PRO A 185 -16.10 20.27 13.33
C PRO A 185 -16.68 20.83 12.01
N GLY A 186 -17.02 19.97 11.04
CA GLY A 186 -17.55 20.43 9.75
C GLY A 186 -16.54 20.69 8.62
N THR A 187 -15.22 20.51 8.77
CA THR A 187 -14.27 20.79 7.67
C THR A 187 -13.08 19.82 7.61
N GLY A 188 -12.86 19.19 6.45
CA GLY A 188 -11.67 18.39 6.15
C GLY A 188 -10.42 19.24 5.97
N LEU A 189 -9.22 18.62 6.01
CA LEU A 189 -7.97 19.32 5.73
C LEU A 189 -7.91 19.80 4.27
N SER A 190 -7.50 21.06 4.05
CA SER A 190 -7.15 21.53 2.70
C SER A 190 -5.85 20.88 2.22
N LEU A 191 -5.61 20.80 0.91
CA LEU A 191 -4.37 20.20 0.38
C LEU A 191 -3.08 20.81 0.97
N PRO A 192 -2.94 22.15 1.11
CA PRO A 192 -1.78 22.73 1.78
C PRO A 192 -1.66 22.32 3.25
N GLN A 193 -2.78 22.22 3.97
CA GLN A 193 -2.79 21.77 5.36
C GLN A 193 -2.41 20.30 5.47
N ALA A 194 -2.92 19.46 4.58
CA ALA A 194 -2.59 18.04 4.50
C ALA A 194 -1.12 17.83 4.19
N LYS A 195 -0.55 18.55 3.20
CA LYS A 195 0.88 18.52 2.90
C LYS A 195 1.69 18.93 4.13
N TYR A 196 1.38 20.07 4.74
CA TYR A 196 2.07 20.50 5.96
C TYR A 196 1.96 19.51 7.13
N ALA A 197 0.84 18.78 7.21
CA ALA A 197 0.55 17.88 8.29
C ALA A 197 1.20 16.49 8.16
N PHE A 198 1.44 16.03 6.93
CA PHE A 198 1.84 14.65 6.64
C PHE A 198 3.09 14.54 5.76
N GLN A 199 3.70 15.67 5.44
CA GLN A 199 5.04 15.73 4.89
C GLN A 199 6.05 15.72 6.04
N SER A 200 7.11 14.93 5.90
CA SER A 200 8.17 14.87 6.89
C SER A 200 8.86 16.22 6.99
N ASN A 201 8.82 16.83 8.18
CA ASN A 201 9.62 18.02 8.49
C ASN A 201 11.10 17.69 8.79
N ASP A 202 11.43 16.40 8.89
CA ASP A 202 12.77 15.93 9.29
C ASP A 202 13.67 15.61 8.11
N ASP A 203 13.14 15.68 6.90
CA ASP A 203 13.94 15.58 5.70
C ASP A 203 14.69 16.90 5.49
N LEU A 204 15.73 17.06 6.30
CA LEU A 204 16.54 18.27 6.35
C LEU A 204 17.04 18.59 4.95
N ALA A 205 16.69 19.78 4.47
CA ALA A 205 17.28 20.33 3.26
C ALA A 205 18.73 20.70 3.56
N PHE A 206 19.63 19.76 3.28
CA PHE A 206 21.05 20.03 3.19
C PHE A 206 21.34 20.51 1.78
N GLU A 207 21.91 21.70 1.67
CA GLU A 207 22.48 22.15 0.42
C GLU A 207 23.95 21.72 0.43
N ARG A 208 24.32 20.90 -0.55
CA ARG A 208 25.73 20.69 -0.85
C ARG A 208 26.19 21.92 -1.64
N PRO A 209 27.15 22.70 -1.14
CA PRO A 209 27.71 23.80 -1.91
C PRO A 209 28.20 23.29 -3.27
N GLU A 210 28.16 24.13 -4.31
CA GLU A 210 28.74 23.81 -5.62
C GLU A 210 30.22 23.44 -5.50
N ASP A 211 30.89 24.04 -4.52
CA ASP A 211 32.22 23.65 -4.07
C ASP A 211 32.16 22.34 -3.27
N GLY A 212 32.53 21.23 -3.93
CA GLY A 212 32.45 19.88 -3.39
C GLY A 212 33.34 19.61 -2.17
N GLU A 213 34.24 20.54 -1.83
CA GLU A 213 35.09 20.50 -0.64
C GLU A 213 34.42 21.07 0.62
N LEU A 214 33.39 21.91 0.46
CA LEU A 214 32.69 22.50 1.59
C LEU A 214 31.68 21.51 2.18
N ALA A 215 31.59 21.49 3.51
CA ALA A 215 30.62 20.67 4.22
C ALA A 215 29.18 21.11 3.86
N PRO A 216 28.22 20.17 3.73
CA PRO A 216 26.83 20.52 3.52
C PRO A 216 26.30 21.35 4.68
N PHE A 217 25.59 22.44 4.39
CA PHE A 217 24.96 23.29 5.41
C PHE A 217 23.43 23.16 5.37
N GLN A 218 22.81 23.39 6.52
CA GLN A 218 21.38 23.28 6.69
C GLN A 218 20.69 24.58 6.25
N ARG A 219 19.67 24.49 5.38
CA ARG A 219 18.85 25.64 5.01
C ARG A 219 17.86 25.99 6.13
N PHE A 220 17.77 27.28 6.43
CA PHE A 220 16.78 27.83 7.35
C PHE A 220 15.91 28.85 6.62
N TYR A 221 14.60 28.82 6.85
CA TYR A 221 13.71 29.89 6.42
C TYR A 221 13.88 31.08 7.35
N ASP A 222 14.39 32.19 6.80
CA ASP A 222 14.27 33.51 7.41
C ASP A 222 13.05 34.22 6.80
N ARG A 223 11.91 34.14 7.50
CA ARG A 223 10.74 34.96 7.17
C ARG A 223 10.81 36.17 8.08
N SER A 224 11.04 37.34 7.49
CA SER A 224 11.26 38.62 8.20
C SER A 224 10.35 38.78 9.44
N GLY A 225 10.95 38.59 10.63
CA GLY A 225 10.28 38.76 11.92
C GLY A 225 9.71 37.51 12.60
N SER A 226 9.95 36.29 12.11
CA SER A 226 9.54 35.04 12.78
C SER A 226 10.71 34.10 13.02
N SER A 227 10.54 33.22 14.03
CA SER A 227 11.54 32.24 14.46
C SER A 227 12.13 31.48 13.27
N VAL A 228 13.46 31.46 13.18
CA VAL A 228 14.23 30.70 12.21
C VAL A 228 13.79 29.23 12.26
N ARG A 229 13.15 28.74 11.19
CA ARG A 229 12.68 27.35 11.10
C ARG A 229 13.51 26.57 10.10
N ARG A 230 13.87 25.34 10.45
CA ARG A 230 14.55 24.39 9.55
C ARG A 230 13.68 24.16 8.31
N GLN A 231 14.26 24.25 7.13
CA GLN A 231 13.59 23.92 5.88
C GLN A 231 13.63 22.40 5.67
N ALA A 232 12.46 21.80 5.44
CA ALA A 232 12.36 20.44 4.96
C ALA A 232 12.29 20.45 3.43
N MET A 233 12.97 19.53 2.75
CA MET A 233 12.75 19.30 1.31
C MET A 233 11.35 18.76 1.07
N GLY A 234 10.86 17.99 2.05
CA GLY A 234 9.56 17.38 1.99
C GLY A 234 9.47 16.30 0.92
N GLU A 235 10.58 15.60 0.65
CA GLU A 235 10.57 14.48 -0.30
C GLU A 235 9.68 13.35 0.20
N TYR A 236 9.49 13.22 1.51
CA TYR A 236 8.70 12.14 2.10
C TYR A 236 7.34 12.62 2.58
N SER A 237 6.32 11.84 2.24
CA SER A 237 4.97 11.94 2.80
C SER A 237 4.54 10.59 3.35
N TRP A 238 3.51 10.56 4.18
CA TRP A 238 3.02 9.31 4.73
C TRP A 238 1.50 9.26 4.82
N MET A 239 0.97 8.04 4.80
CA MET A 239 -0.43 7.72 5.04
C MET A 239 -0.52 6.54 6.00
N VAL A 240 -1.70 6.30 6.58
CA VAL A 240 -1.87 5.26 7.61
C VAL A 240 -2.94 4.28 7.15
N MET A 241 -2.56 3.02 6.97
CA MET A 241 -3.49 1.93 6.75
C MET A 241 -3.76 1.23 8.08
N LEU A 242 -5.02 1.13 8.46
CA LEU A 242 -5.49 0.42 9.65
C LEU A 242 -6.06 -0.93 9.21
N VAL A 243 -5.47 -2.02 9.71
CA VAL A 243 -5.90 -3.38 9.41
C VAL A 243 -6.32 -4.05 10.71
N PRO A 244 -7.54 -4.62 10.80
CA PRO A 244 -7.96 -5.36 11.99
C PRO A 244 -7.04 -6.56 12.28
N GLU A 245 -6.87 -6.91 13.55
CA GLU A 245 -6.04 -8.07 13.90
C GLU A 245 -6.68 -9.40 13.47
N THR A 246 -5.86 -10.31 12.93
CA THR A 246 -6.32 -11.53 12.26
C THR A 246 -6.80 -12.62 13.22
N THR A 247 -6.31 -12.65 14.45
CA THR A 247 -6.76 -13.61 15.47
C THR A 247 -8.24 -13.40 15.81
N GLU A 248 -8.72 -12.17 15.65
CA GLU A 248 -10.04 -11.77 16.05
C GLU A 248 -11.09 -11.97 14.96
N THR A 249 -10.69 -11.94 13.68
CA THR A 249 -11.61 -12.01 12.52
C THR A 249 -12.34 -13.35 12.39
N PHE A 250 -11.81 -14.42 12.99
CA PHE A 250 -12.39 -15.77 12.93
C PHE A 250 -13.43 -16.07 14.04
N GLU A 251 -13.52 -15.22 15.06
CA GLU A 251 -14.36 -15.51 16.24
C GLU A 251 -15.81 -15.01 16.15
N CYS A 252 -16.22 -14.39 15.04
CA CYS A 252 -17.59 -13.90 14.89
C CYS A 252 -18.58 -15.08 14.77
N ARG A 253 -19.22 -15.45 15.89
CA ARG A 253 -20.31 -16.44 15.94
C ARG A 253 -21.65 -15.75 15.69
N GLY A 254 -22.37 -16.19 14.66
CA GLY A 254 -23.77 -15.78 14.49
C GLY A 254 -24.73 -16.69 15.28
N PRO A 255 -26.02 -16.32 15.36
CA PRO A 255 -27.04 -17.17 15.97
C PRO A 255 -27.15 -18.50 15.22
N SER A 256 -27.24 -19.60 15.98
CA SER A 256 -27.09 -20.99 15.52
C SER A 256 -28.14 -21.51 14.53
N ASN A 257 -29.15 -20.69 14.19
CA ASN A 257 -30.39 -21.15 13.59
C ASN A 257 -30.68 -20.51 12.21
N ASN A 258 -29.90 -19.50 11.79
CA ASN A 258 -30.19 -18.74 10.57
C ASN A 258 -29.17 -19.03 9.46
N ILE A 259 -29.63 -19.67 8.39
CA ILE A 259 -28.92 -19.71 7.11
C ILE A 259 -28.94 -18.28 6.56
N LEU A 260 -27.78 -17.63 6.49
CA LEU A 260 -27.67 -16.31 5.91
C LEU A 260 -27.92 -16.38 4.41
N SER A 261 -28.65 -15.41 3.86
CA SER A 261 -28.80 -15.28 2.41
C SER A 261 -27.46 -14.86 1.76
N ILE A 262 -27.28 -15.15 0.47
CA ILE A 262 -26.06 -14.73 -0.28
C ILE A 262 -25.86 -13.21 -0.17
N ALA A 263 -26.96 -12.45 -0.34
CA ALA A 263 -26.93 -11.00 -0.22
C ALA A 263 -26.41 -10.54 1.16
N PHE A 264 -26.76 -11.27 2.22
CA PHE A 264 -26.30 -10.99 3.58
C PHE A 264 -24.80 -11.26 3.76
N GLU A 265 -24.29 -12.40 3.27
CA GLU A 265 -22.86 -12.71 3.33
C GLU A 265 -22.03 -11.68 2.55
N ASN A 266 -22.50 -11.30 1.36
CA ASN A 266 -21.84 -10.29 0.56
C ASN A 266 -21.89 -8.91 1.20
N TRP A 267 -22.97 -8.57 1.91
CA TRP A 267 -23.05 -7.32 2.66
C TRP A 267 -21.97 -7.24 3.75
N LEU A 268 -21.68 -8.35 4.44
CA LEU A 268 -20.67 -8.44 5.49
C LEU A 268 -19.22 -8.30 5.01
N ASN A 269 -18.97 -8.47 3.71
CA ASN A 269 -17.64 -8.28 3.14
C ASN A 269 -17.25 -6.79 3.11
N PRO A 270 -16.02 -6.40 3.47
CA PRO A 270 -15.55 -5.03 3.34
C PRO A 270 -15.53 -4.54 1.87
N PRO A 271 -15.63 -3.22 1.61
CA PRO A 271 -16.12 -2.21 2.54
C PRO A 271 -17.61 -2.45 2.84
N ILE A 272 -17.99 -2.33 4.11
CA ILE A 272 -19.40 -2.49 4.51
C ILE A 272 -20.10 -1.15 4.29
N ASN A 273 -21.24 -1.18 3.58
CA ASN A 273 -22.05 0.01 3.32
C ASN A 273 -23.19 0.08 4.34
N TYR A 274 -23.07 0.96 5.32
CA TYR A 274 -24.06 1.14 6.39
C TYR A 274 -25.39 1.71 5.86
N ASN A 275 -25.37 2.50 4.78
CA ASN A 275 -26.60 3.07 4.23
C ASN A 275 -27.56 1.96 3.74
N ALA A 276 -27.01 0.82 3.29
CA ALA A 276 -27.81 -0.34 2.92
C ALA A 276 -28.49 -1.04 4.11
N LEU A 277 -27.95 -0.92 5.33
CA LEU A 277 -28.55 -1.48 6.54
C LEU A 277 -29.82 -0.71 6.94
N ASN A 278 -29.79 0.62 6.78
CA ASN A 278 -30.90 1.48 7.18
C ASN A 278 -32.02 1.55 6.15
N THR A 279 -31.70 1.42 4.86
CA THR A 279 -32.71 1.46 3.79
C THR A 279 -33.53 0.18 3.66
N GLY A 280 -33.23 -0.86 4.46
CA GLY A 280 -34.03 -2.08 4.52
C GLY A 280 -33.98 -2.93 3.25
N ALA A 281 -32.93 -2.79 2.45
CA ALA A 281 -32.76 -3.52 1.19
C ALA A 281 -32.59 -5.03 1.45
N GLY A 282 -33.71 -5.75 1.60
CA GLY A 282 -33.77 -7.21 1.71
C GLY A 282 -33.50 -7.78 3.10
N LEU A 283 -33.39 -6.96 4.16
CA LEU A 283 -33.17 -7.41 5.53
C LEU A 283 -34.36 -7.06 6.42
N ASP A 284 -34.93 -8.06 7.09
CA ASP A 284 -35.97 -7.83 8.10
C ASP A 284 -35.38 -7.12 9.34
N ALA A 285 -36.26 -6.62 10.22
CA ALA A 285 -35.84 -5.91 11.43
C ALA A 285 -35.04 -6.79 12.42
N ASN A 286 -35.33 -8.09 12.47
CA ASN A 286 -34.66 -9.03 13.37
C ASN A 286 -33.24 -9.31 12.91
N ALA A 287 -33.04 -9.53 11.61
CA ALA A 287 -31.72 -9.69 10.98
C ALA A 287 -30.87 -8.44 11.19
N ARG A 288 -31.45 -7.25 11.11
CA ARG A 288 -30.75 -5.99 11.42
C ARG A 288 -30.35 -5.88 12.89
N ALA A 289 -31.25 -6.19 13.83
CA ALA A 289 -30.93 -6.18 15.25
C ALA A 289 -29.85 -7.22 15.62
N GLN A 290 -29.88 -8.39 14.99
CA GLN A 290 -28.85 -9.42 15.14
C GLN A 290 -27.51 -9.00 14.52
N LEU A 291 -27.53 -8.36 13.35
CA LEU A 291 -26.32 -7.81 12.76
C LEU A 291 -25.67 -6.80 13.69
N GLN A 292 -26.48 -5.88 14.21
CA GLN A 292 -26.03 -4.87 15.14
C GLN A 292 -25.44 -5.51 16.39
N SER A 293 -26.09 -6.53 16.97
CA SER A 293 -25.54 -7.22 18.14
C SER A 293 -24.24 -7.98 17.85
N ILE A 294 -24.09 -8.59 16.68
CA ILE A 294 -22.82 -9.26 16.30
C ILE A 294 -21.71 -8.21 16.09
N ILE A 295 -22.04 -7.08 15.46
CA ILE A 295 -21.10 -5.96 15.26
C ILE A 295 -20.66 -5.40 16.62
N ASP A 296 -21.60 -5.20 17.55
CA ASP A 296 -21.34 -4.60 18.85
C ASP A 296 -20.65 -5.56 19.83
N ALA A 297 -20.99 -6.85 19.84
CA ALA A 297 -20.52 -7.81 20.84
C ALA A 297 -19.03 -8.21 20.69
N LYS A 298 -18.41 -7.89 19.55
CA LYS A 298 -17.02 -8.25 19.26
C LYS A 298 -16.25 -7.09 18.62
N ALA A 299 -16.71 -5.86 18.78
CA ALA A 299 -15.98 -4.67 18.38
C ALA A 299 -14.72 -4.49 19.26
N THR A 300 -13.64 -5.16 18.87
CA THR A 300 -12.31 -4.94 19.42
C THR A 300 -11.69 -3.77 18.66
N ASP A 301 -11.35 -2.73 19.39
CA ASP A 301 -10.73 -1.52 18.84
C ASP A 301 -9.25 -1.74 18.44
N GLU A 302 -8.79 -2.99 18.33
CA GLU A 302 -7.40 -3.34 18.05
C GLU A 302 -7.13 -3.47 16.56
N TYR A 303 -6.10 -2.75 16.11
CA TYR A 303 -5.68 -2.65 14.74
C TYR A 303 -4.17 -2.76 14.64
N THR A 304 -3.67 -3.28 13.53
CA THR A 304 -2.31 -3.03 13.08
C THR A 304 -2.31 -1.79 12.20
N ALA A 305 -1.65 -0.73 12.64
CA ALA A 305 -1.42 0.46 11.85
C ALA A 305 -0.14 0.28 11.02
N HIS A 306 -0.27 0.31 9.70
CA HIS A 306 0.82 0.40 8.75
C HIS A 306 0.97 1.86 8.32
N VAL A 307 2.05 2.50 8.77
CA VAL A 307 2.46 3.83 8.32
C VAL A 307 3.26 3.65 7.03
N ILE A 308 2.65 4.05 5.92
CA ILE A 308 3.18 3.87 4.57
C ILE A 308 3.92 5.16 4.20
N ILE A 309 5.24 5.05 4.03
CA ILE A 309 6.12 6.16 3.69
C ILE A 309 6.32 6.18 2.18
N MET A 310 5.95 7.29 1.57
CA MET A 310 6.07 7.51 0.12
C MET A 310 7.10 8.60 -0.14
N ARG A 311 7.98 8.38 -1.12
CA ARG A 311 8.90 9.39 -1.64
C ARG A 311 8.29 10.06 -2.86
N ASN A 312 8.37 11.39 -2.91
CA ASN A 312 7.88 12.23 -3.99
C ASN A 312 6.51 11.74 -4.43
N ARG A 313 5.54 11.77 -3.52
CA ARG A 313 4.15 11.50 -3.88
C ARG A 313 3.71 12.62 -4.82
N LEU A 314 4.04 12.44 -6.10
CA LEU A 314 3.86 13.38 -7.20
C LEU A 314 2.45 13.35 -7.76
N GLY A 315 1.59 12.48 -7.22
CA GLY A 315 0.22 12.33 -7.68
C GLY A 315 -0.53 13.64 -7.62
N LEU A 316 -0.66 14.29 -8.78
CA LEU A 316 -1.94 14.84 -9.20
C LEU A 316 -2.97 13.75 -8.89
N ILE A 317 -3.88 14.05 -7.97
CA ILE A 317 -5.01 13.16 -7.70
C ILE A 317 -5.83 13.26 -8.99
N PRO A 318 -5.96 12.19 -9.81
CA PRO A 318 -6.40 12.28 -11.20
C PRO A 318 -7.63 13.16 -11.31
N ASP A 319 -7.51 14.42 -11.73
CA ASP A 319 -8.56 15.44 -11.58
C ASP A 319 -9.80 14.94 -12.30
N GLY A 320 -10.77 14.44 -11.52
CA GLY A 320 -11.90 13.67 -12.02
C GLY A 320 -12.88 14.51 -12.83
N ASP A 321 -12.53 15.75 -13.14
CA ASP A 321 -13.25 16.63 -14.04
C ASP A 321 -12.81 16.37 -15.49
N SER A 322 -13.01 15.14 -15.94
CA SER A 322 -12.94 14.80 -17.37
C SER A 322 -14.23 15.19 -18.11
N THR A 323 -15.19 15.81 -17.41
CA THR A 323 -16.46 16.30 -17.94
C THR A 323 -16.31 17.59 -18.74
N SER A 324 -15.32 18.42 -18.45
CA SER A 324 -14.80 19.33 -19.47
C SER A 324 -13.75 18.59 -20.27
N THR A 325 -14.16 17.87 -21.33
CA THR A 325 -13.32 17.89 -22.53
C THR A 325 -12.96 19.35 -22.76
N PRO A 326 -11.67 19.74 -22.79
CA PRO A 326 -11.34 21.06 -23.26
C PRO A 326 -12.00 21.16 -24.63
N VAL A 327 -13.02 22.00 -24.78
CA VAL A 327 -13.67 22.29 -26.06
C VAL A 327 -12.74 23.23 -26.86
N GLY A 328 -11.44 22.98 -26.76
CA GLY A 328 -10.48 23.37 -27.77
C GLY A 328 -10.48 22.23 -28.75
N GLU A 329 -10.96 22.51 -29.95
CA GLU A 329 -10.71 21.78 -31.17
C GLU A 329 -9.19 21.57 -31.28
N VAL A 330 -8.68 20.49 -30.66
CA VAL A 330 -7.29 20.06 -30.85
C VAL A 330 -7.31 19.36 -32.19
N ASP A 331 -6.87 20.09 -33.20
CA ASP A 331 -6.78 19.68 -34.59
C ASP A 331 -6.03 18.35 -34.73
N GLY A 332 -6.76 17.23 -34.79
CA GLY A 332 -6.40 15.98 -35.47
C GLY A 332 -5.08 15.26 -35.13
N GLU A 333 -4.24 15.78 -34.22
CA GLU A 333 -2.90 15.25 -33.97
C GLU A 333 -2.87 14.50 -32.63
N ASP A 334 -2.96 13.18 -32.75
CA ASP A 334 -2.53 12.16 -31.78
C ASP A 334 -3.09 12.20 -30.35
N THR A 335 -4.42 12.21 -30.21
CA THR A 335 -5.06 11.68 -28.97
C THR A 335 -4.88 10.18 -28.78
N ALA A 336 -4.14 9.52 -29.68
CA ALA A 336 -3.84 8.10 -29.62
C ALA A 336 -2.61 7.77 -28.78
N ASP A 337 -1.86 8.77 -28.28
CA ASP A 337 -0.66 8.51 -27.47
C ASP A 337 -1.04 7.91 -26.10
N PRO A 338 -0.89 6.58 -25.93
CA PRO A 338 -1.30 5.87 -24.72
C PRO A 338 -0.40 6.20 -23.52
N GLU A 339 0.68 6.98 -23.72
CA GLU A 339 1.56 7.46 -22.67
C GLU A 339 0.98 8.65 -21.90
N SER A 340 -0.04 9.34 -22.43
CA SER A 340 -0.67 10.51 -21.79
C SER A 340 -1.78 10.17 -20.79
N LEU A 341 -2.23 8.91 -20.73
CA LEU A 341 -3.16 8.47 -19.70
C LEU A 341 -2.41 8.42 -18.37
N GLU A 342 -2.65 9.42 -17.51
CA GLU A 342 -2.11 9.50 -16.16
C GLU A 342 -2.56 8.28 -15.35
N TYR A 343 -1.72 7.23 -15.32
CA TYR A 343 -1.99 6.05 -14.54
C TYR A 343 -2.02 6.40 -13.06
N SER A 344 -2.96 5.80 -12.32
CA SER A 344 -2.93 5.89 -10.87
C SER A 344 -1.65 5.25 -10.34
N ASN A 345 -1.02 5.89 -9.36
CA ASN A 345 0.10 5.34 -8.59
C ASN A 345 -0.27 4.08 -7.77
N GLU A 346 -1.46 3.52 -7.97
CA GLU A 346 -2.03 2.41 -7.21
C GLU A 346 -2.58 1.41 -8.21
N ARG A 347 -2.18 0.14 -8.07
CA ARG A 347 -2.57 -0.96 -8.95
C ARG A 347 -2.97 -2.17 -8.12
N VAL A 348 -3.95 -2.93 -8.58
CA VAL A 348 -4.27 -4.25 -8.02
C VAL A 348 -3.92 -5.30 -9.04
N LEU A 349 -3.30 -6.36 -8.56
CA LEU A 349 -2.91 -7.50 -9.37
C LEU A 349 -3.44 -8.76 -8.70
N ARG A 350 -3.72 -9.77 -9.51
CA ARG A 350 -4.07 -11.08 -9.01
C ARG A 350 -2.82 -11.82 -8.56
N VAL A 351 -2.92 -12.54 -7.45
CA VAL A 351 -1.91 -13.51 -7.02
C VAL A 351 -2.34 -14.90 -7.48
N THR A 352 -1.50 -15.56 -8.27
CA THR A 352 -1.78 -16.92 -8.79
C THR A 352 -1.11 -18.00 -7.96
N GLN A 353 0.07 -17.71 -7.41
CA GLN A 353 0.85 -18.62 -6.58
C GLN A 353 1.46 -17.86 -5.41
N PHE A 354 1.47 -18.51 -4.25
CA PHE A 354 2.12 -18.03 -3.04
C PHE A 354 2.79 -19.20 -2.36
N PHE A 355 4.12 -19.17 -2.30
CA PHE A 355 4.92 -20.17 -1.63
C PHE A 355 5.51 -19.55 -0.36
N SER A 356 4.82 -19.75 0.75
CA SER A 356 5.41 -19.55 2.08
C SER A 356 5.98 -20.89 2.54
N THR A 357 7.29 -21.05 2.51
CA THR A 357 7.94 -22.20 3.13
C THR A 357 7.84 -22.04 4.66
N GLY A 358 7.03 -22.89 5.29
CA GLY A 358 7.06 -23.24 6.72
C GLY A 358 7.52 -22.19 7.77
N GLY A 359 6.80 -21.07 7.90
CA GLY A 359 6.98 -20.15 9.04
C GLY A 359 8.21 -19.24 8.97
N TYR A 360 8.71 -18.96 7.76
CA TYR A 360 9.75 -17.97 7.56
C TYR A 360 9.18 -16.65 7.02
N SER A 361 9.79 -15.53 7.44
CA SER A 361 9.49 -14.14 7.06
C SER A 361 9.78 -13.82 5.58
N THR A 362 9.93 -14.83 4.73
CA THR A 362 10.25 -14.73 3.32
C THR A 362 9.39 -15.70 2.52
N GLY A 363 8.95 -15.28 1.34
CA GLY A 363 8.17 -16.14 0.46
C GLY A 363 8.33 -15.76 -1.00
N GLU A 364 7.77 -16.58 -1.87
CA GLU A 364 7.64 -16.28 -3.29
C GLU A 364 6.17 -16.02 -3.63
N VAL A 365 5.93 -15.00 -4.43
CA VAL A 365 4.59 -14.67 -4.93
C VAL A 365 4.63 -14.46 -6.43
N THR A 366 3.66 -15.04 -7.14
CA THR A 366 3.49 -14.82 -8.58
C THR A 366 2.29 -13.89 -8.78
N ILE A 367 2.56 -12.70 -9.31
CA ILE A 367 1.54 -11.73 -9.73
C ILE A 367 1.18 -11.95 -11.19
N PHE A 368 -0.07 -11.65 -11.54
CA PHE A 368 -0.66 -11.98 -12.83
C PHE A 368 -1.46 -10.80 -13.39
N GLN A 369 -1.34 -10.62 -14.71
CA GLN A 369 -2.13 -9.72 -15.53
C GLN A 369 -2.74 -10.51 -16.70
N GLU A 370 -4.03 -10.28 -16.96
CA GLU A 370 -4.74 -10.80 -18.13
C GLU A 370 -4.82 -9.72 -19.22
N GLY A 371 -4.49 -10.08 -20.45
CA GLY A 371 -4.55 -9.19 -21.61
C GLY A 371 -3.46 -8.11 -21.66
N GLY A 372 -3.55 -7.27 -22.69
CA GLY A 372 -2.57 -6.21 -22.97
C GLY A 372 -1.38 -6.69 -23.80
N THR A 373 -0.37 -5.81 -23.94
CA THR A 373 0.90 -6.13 -24.58
C THR A 373 1.99 -6.41 -23.55
N LEU A 374 3.04 -7.13 -23.93
CA LEU A 374 4.20 -7.40 -23.05
C LEU A 374 4.81 -6.08 -22.54
N LYS A 375 4.96 -5.09 -23.43
CA LYS A 375 5.49 -3.77 -23.08
C LYS A 375 4.64 -3.09 -21.99
N GLN A 376 3.30 -3.13 -22.13
CA GLN A 376 2.39 -2.60 -21.10
C GLN A 376 2.53 -3.37 -19.77
N ALA A 377 2.65 -4.69 -19.82
CA ALA A 377 2.84 -5.49 -18.61
C ALA A 377 4.14 -5.14 -17.89
N GLU A 378 5.25 -5.04 -18.62
CA GLU A 378 6.57 -4.74 -18.06
C GLU A 378 6.70 -3.32 -17.51
N GLU A 379 6.23 -2.33 -18.28
CA GLU A 379 6.47 -0.92 -18.01
C GLU A 379 5.38 -0.26 -17.16
N GLN A 380 4.20 -0.86 -17.06
CA GLN A 380 3.05 -0.23 -16.40
C GLN A 380 2.48 -1.12 -15.30
N THR A 381 1.87 -2.26 -15.67
CA THR A 381 1.02 -3.02 -14.75
C THR A 381 1.83 -3.83 -13.74
N LEU A 382 2.77 -4.66 -14.22
CA LEU A 382 3.63 -5.49 -13.39
C LEU A 382 4.93 -4.78 -12.98
N LYS A 383 5.09 -3.49 -13.30
CA LYS A 383 6.27 -2.70 -12.96
C LYS A 383 6.49 -2.70 -11.45
N ILE A 384 7.60 -3.31 -11.04
CA ILE A 384 8.05 -3.41 -9.67
C ILE A 384 9.56 -3.67 -9.68
N SER A 385 10.28 -3.09 -8.74
CA SER A 385 11.74 -3.16 -8.64
C SER A 385 12.20 -3.73 -7.30
N ASN A 386 13.46 -4.18 -7.25
CA ASN A 386 14.09 -4.63 -6.01
C ASN A 386 14.14 -3.49 -4.99
N GLY A 387 13.58 -3.74 -3.80
CA GLY A 387 13.47 -2.77 -2.72
C GLY A 387 12.12 -2.03 -2.65
N ASP A 388 11.24 -2.20 -3.65
CA ASP A 388 9.87 -1.69 -3.61
C ASP A 388 9.03 -2.45 -2.58
N TRP A 389 7.84 -1.94 -2.29
CA TRP A 389 6.90 -2.53 -1.36
C TRP A 389 5.63 -2.98 -2.06
N ILE A 390 5.12 -4.13 -1.65
CA ILE A 390 3.88 -4.73 -2.14
C ILE A 390 2.98 -5.07 -0.96
N CYS A 391 1.69 -4.78 -1.08
CA CYS A 391 0.69 -5.14 -0.09
C CYS A 391 -0.06 -6.38 -0.58
N LEU A 392 0.15 -7.52 0.06
CA LEU A 392 -0.65 -8.71 -0.20
C LEU A 392 -1.97 -8.62 0.53
N ALA A 393 -3.04 -9.01 -0.15
CA ALA A 393 -4.39 -8.93 0.38
C ALA A 393 -5.20 -10.20 0.12
N ARG A 394 -6.09 -10.51 1.07
CA ARG A 394 -7.07 -11.57 0.92
C ARG A 394 -8.34 -11.23 1.67
N ARG A 395 -9.48 -11.46 1.01
CA ARG A 395 -10.75 -11.60 1.69
C ARG A 395 -10.87 -12.98 2.33
N LEU A 396 -11.21 -13.03 3.61
CA LEU A 396 -11.45 -14.30 4.27
C LEU A 396 -12.67 -14.99 3.63
N PRO A 397 -12.56 -16.28 3.25
CA PRO A 397 -13.62 -16.99 2.52
C PRO A 397 -14.86 -17.18 3.40
N SER A 398 -16.06 -17.01 2.86
CA SER A 398 -17.28 -17.30 3.61
C SER A 398 -17.44 -18.82 3.83
N ARG A 399 -18.08 -19.23 4.93
CA ARG A 399 -18.34 -20.66 5.22
C ARG A 399 -19.13 -21.34 4.09
N ARG A 400 -19.92 -20.59 3.32
CA ARG A 400 -20.70 -21.12 2.21
C ARG A 400 -19.83 -21.58 1.04
N GLU A 401 -18.80 -20.80 0.67
CA GLU A 401 -17.85 -21.21 -0.36
C GLU A 401 -17.17 -22.54 0.01
N GLN A 402 -16.89 -22.74 1.30
CA GLN A 402 -16.35 -23.99 1.80
C GLN A 402 -17.34 -25.16 1.68
N LEU A 403 -18.59 -24.98 2.13
CA LEU A 403 -19.64 -26.02 2.05
C LEU A 403 -19.94 -26.43 0.60
N ALA A 404 -19.81 -25.51 -0.36
CA ALA A 404 -19.97 -25.84 -1.78
C ALA A 404 -18.87 -26.78 -2.31
N THR A 405 -17.68 -26.77 -1.70
CA THR A 405 -16.56 -27.66 -2.07
C THR A 405 -16.52 -28.97 -1.28
N MET A 406 -17.24 -29.06 -0.16
CA MET A 406 -17.30 -30.23 0.73
C MET A 406 -18.71 -30.84 0.78
N ALA A 407 -19.02 -31.76 -0.13
CA ALA A 407 -20.23 -32.60 -0.09
C ALA A 407 -20.28 -33.52 1.17
N PRO A 408 -21.41 -34.19 1.48
CA PRO A 408 -22.72 -33.71 1.90
C PRO A 408 -22.83 -33.76 3.45
N PHE A 409 -22.04 -32.96 4.18
CA PHE A 409 -22.13 -32.96 5.64
C PHE A 409 -23.27 -32.03 6.11
N PRO A 410 -24.13 -32.48 7.06
CA PRO A 410 -25.18 -31.64 7.59
C PRO A 410 -24.58 -30.40 8.27
N PRO A 411 -25.17 -29.20 8.06
CA PRO A 411 -24.64 -27.96 8.61
C PRO A 411 -24.65 -28.00 10.14
N LYS A 412 -23.47 -28.16 10.76
CA LYS A 412 -23.33 -27.98 12.21
C LYS A 412 -23.69 -26.53 12.58
N SER A 413 -24.50 -26.38 13.62
CA SER A 413 -25.14 -25.14 14.09
C SER A 413 -24.20 -24.05 14.64
N ASN A 414 -22.89 -24.30 14.74
CA ASN A 414 -21.89 -23.30 15.13
C ASN A 414 -21.21 -22.69 13.88
N THR A 415 -21.90 -21.77 13.21
CA THR A 415 -21.34 -21.01 12.08
C THR A 415 -20.41 -19.90 12.59
N ARG A 416 -19.09 -20.11 12.42
CA ARG A 416 -18.12 -19.01 12.42
C ARG A 416 -18.22 -18.29 11.08
N TYR A 417 -18.31 -16.98 11.11
CA TYR A 417 -18.27 -16.14 9.92
C TYR A 417 -16.94 -15.43 9.93
N PRO A 418 -15.93 -15.92 9.19
CA PRO A 418 -14.68 -15.17 9.09
C PRO A 418 -15.02 -13.86 8.38
N ARG A 419 -14.70 -12.74 9.04
CA ARG A 419 -15.06 -11.40 8.58
C ARG A 419 -13.79 -10.59 8.39
N GLY A 420 -13.69 -9.96 7.23
CA GLY A 420 -12.67 -8.97 6.98
C GLY A 420 -11.73 -9.35 5.84
N ASP A 421 -10.95 -8.34 5.49
CA ASP A 421 -9.91 -8.43 4.50
C ASP A 421 -8.58 -8.29 5.26
N ILE A 422 -7.65 -9.21 5.00
CA ILE A 422 -6.29 -9.17 5.51
C ILE A 422 -5.46 -8.37 4.52
N TYR A 423 -4.66 -7.44 5.04
CA TYR A 423 -3.67 -6.69 4.28
C TYR A 423 -2.33 -6.78 5.01
N GLN A 424 -1.28 -7.19 4.32
CA GLN A 424 0.07 -7.21 4.88
C GLN A 424 1.08 -6.71 3.87
N TRP A 425 2.02 -5.90 4.35
CA TRP A 425 3.05 -5.28 3.55
C TRP A 425 4.33 -6.08 3.57
N TYR A 426 4.90 -6.27 2.39
CA TYR A 426 6.14 -6.99 2.16
C TYR A 426 7.10 -6.14 1.34
N LYS A 427 8.38 -6.25 1.66
CA LYS A 427 9.46 -5.69 0.87
C LYS A 427 9.86 -6.67 -0.22
N VAL A 428 9.96 -6.19 -1.45
CA VAL A 428 10.43 -6.98 -2.59
C VAL A 428 11.94 -7.10 -2.54
N VAL A 429 12.44 -8.34 -2.49
CA VAL A 429 13.86 -8.67 -2.43
C VAL A 429 14.41 -8.89 -3.83
N MET A 430 13.69 -9.66 -4.63
CA MET A 430 14.05 -10.02 -6.00
C MET A 430 12.81 -9.99 -6.90
N VAL A 431 13.00 -9.54 -8.13
CA VAL A 431 11.99 -9.49 -9.18
C VAL A 431 12.52 -10.29 -10.37
N ASP A 432 11.73 -11.25 -10.84
CA ASP A 432 12.03 -12.00 -12.06
C ASP A 432 11.48 -11.27 -13.31
N ASP A 433 11.90 -11.73 -14.49
CA ASP A 433 11.40 -11.21 -15.77
C ASP A 433 9.90 -11.51 -15.95
N VAL A 434 9.22 -10.75 -16.84
CA VAL A 434 7.82 -11.03 -17.16
C VAL A 434 7.76 -12.24 -18.09
N GLU A 435 7.06 -13.27 -17.66
CA GLU A 435 6.78 -14.45 -18.46
C GLU A 435 5.46 -14.26 -19.21
N ALA A 436 5.50 -14.41 -20.53
CA ALA A 436 4.31 -14.37 -21.38
C ALA A 436 3.77 -15.78 -21.63
N SER A 437 2.46 -15.97 -21.41
CA SER A 437 1.74 -17.19 -21.73
C SER A 437 0.46 -16.84 -22.50
N GLY A 438 0.59 -16.73 -23.83
CA GLY A 438 -0.50 -16.23 -24.69
C GLY A 438 -0.76 -14.74 -24.43
N SER A 439 -2.00 -14.40 -24.06
CA SER A 439 -2.40 -13.05 -23.64
C SER A 439 -2.19 -12.78 -22.15
N ASN A 440 -1.62 -13.72 -21.41
CA ASN A 440 -1.43 -13.61 -19.97
C ASN A 440 0.03 -13.33 -19.65
N PHE A 441 0.26 -12.46 -18.67
CA PHE A 441 1.58 -12.08 -18.21
C PHE A 441 1.71 -12.39 -16.72
N THR A 442 2.81 -13.03 -16.34
CA THR A 442 3.13 -13.34 -14.95
C THR A 442 4.50 -12.84 -14.58
N ARG A 443 4.67 -12.43 -13.32
CA ARG A 443 5.97 -12.06 -12.77
C ARG A 443 6.11 -12.67 -11.38
N ARG A 444 7.22 -13.37 -11.15
CA ARG A 444 7.54 -13.95 -9.85
C ARG A 444 8.36 -12.97 -9.04
N LEU A 445 8.04 -12.88 -7.75
CA LEU A 445 8.66 -11.97 -6.80
C LEU A 445 9.12 -12.77 -5.58
N THR A 446 10.35 -12.54 -5.14
CA THR A 446 10.79 -12.94 -3.80
C THR A 446 10.54 -11.78 -2.85
N ILE A 447 9.82 -12.04 -1.76
CA ILE A 447 9.38 -11.01 -0.81
C ILE A 447 9.86 -11.32 0.61
N SER A 448 10.00 -10.29 1.43
CA SER A 448 10.37 -10.36 2.84
C SER A 448 9.43 -9.50 3.67
N GLY A 449 8.89 -10.04 4.76
CA GLY A 449 7.91 -9.36 5.58
C GLY A 449 7.38 -10.23 6.72
N PRO A 450 6.26 -9.85 7.35
CA PRO A 450 5.65 -10.65 8.42
C PRO A 450 5.14 -11.99 7.89
N ASP A 451 5.02 -12.96 8.79
CA ASP A 451 4.40 -14.24 8.45
C ASP A 451 2.95 -14.01 8.02
N TRP A 452 2.61 -14.60 6.87
CA TRP A 452 1.23 -14.59 6.42
C TRP A 452 0.40 -15.46 7.38
N PRO A 453 -0.74 -14.96 7.89
CA PRO A 453 -1.53 -15.66 8.90
C PRO A 453 -2.11 -16.93 8.28
N PHE A 454 -1.50 -18.08 8.58
CA PHE A 454 -2.07 -19.39 8.25
C PHE A 454 -2.98 -19.83 9.39
N VAL A 455 -4.18 -20.30 9.06
CA VAL A 455 -5.03 -20.95 10.05
C VAL A 455 -4.66 -22.43 10.04
N THR A 456 -3.86 -22.86 11.02
CA THR A 456 -3.77 -24.29 11.34
C THR A 456 -5.14 -24.76 11.79
N THR A 457 -5.55 -25.90 11.23
CA THR A 457 -6.78 -26.64 11.52
C THR A 457 -7.29 -26.40 12.94
N ASP A 458 -8.52 -25.87 13.04
CA ASP A 458 -9.27 -25.92 14.30
C ASP A 458 -9.24 -27.37 14.82
N ALA A 459 -9.24 -27.54 16.14
CA ALA A 459 -9.29 -28.86 16.80
C ALA A 459 -10.48 -29.74 16.38
N ASP A 460 -11.46 -29.15 15.68
CA ASP A 460 -12.64 -29.82 15.15
C ASP A 460 -12.41 -30.53 13.78
N ASP A 461 -11.20 -30.49 13.21
CA ASP A 461 -10.77 -31.23 12.02
C ASP A 461 -11.61 -30.97 10.75
N ILE A 462 -12.29 -29.82 10.66
CA ILE A 462 -13.21 -29.45 9.55
C ILE A 462 -12.43 -28.87 8.34
N GLY A 463 -11.17 -29.25 8.17
CA GLY A 463 -10.31 -28.81 7.06
C GLY A 463 -9.52 -27.53 7.34
N SER A 464 -8.33 -27.46 6.75
CA SER A 464 -7.45 -26.28 6.80
C SER A 464 -7.98 -25.19 5.88
N PHE A 465 -8.13 -23.96 6.39
CA PHE A 465 -8.45 -22.81 5.56
C PHE A 465 -7.18 -22.32 4.89
N SER A 466 -7.08 -22.49 3.57
CA SER A 466 -6.05 -21.80 2.80
C SER A 466 -6.32 -20.30 2.89
N THR A 467 -5.48 -19.59 3.63
CA THR A 467 -5.51 -18.12 3.70
C THR A 467 -4.63 -17.48 2.63
N ILE A 468 -4.13 -18.23 1.65
CA ILE A 468 -3.20 -17.77 0.59
C ILE A 468 -3.62 -16.41 -0.01
N PRO A 469 -2.76 -15.38 -0.05
CA PRO A 469 -3.11 -14.09 -0.62
C PRO A 469 -3.68 -14.26 -2.04
N THR A 470 -4.77 -13.55 -2.34
CA THR A 470 -5.43 -13.62 -3.65
C THR A 470 -5.15 -12.40 -4.50
N HIS A 471 -4.78 -11.29 -3.86
CA HIS A 471 -4.50 -10.03 -4.51
C HIS A 471 -3.19 -9.44 -4.01
N ALA A 472 -2.56 -8.66 -4.86
CA ALA A 472 -1.41 -7.84 -4.55
C ALA A 472 -1.74 -6.40 -4.94
N ILE A 473 -1.43 -5.47 -4.06
CA ILE A 473 -1.63 -4.04 -4.27
C ILE A 473 -0.24 -3.41 -4.34
N ILE A 474 0.05 -2.76 -5.46
CA ILE A 474 1.29 -2.02 -5.68
C ILE A 474 0.97 -0.55 -5.56
N VAL A 475 1.76 0.18 -4.77
CA VAL A 475 1.68 1.63 -4.65
C VAL A 475 3.04 2.21 -5.01
N ASP A 476 3.08 2.99 -6.09
CA ASP A 476 4.31 3.58 -6.58
C ASP A 476 4.88 4.59 -5.58
N GLY A 477 6.20 4.61 -5.48
CA GLY A 477 6.92 5.53 -4.60
C GLY A 477 6.90 5.14 -3.12
N VAL A 478 6.28 4.01 -2.73
CA VAL A 478 6.42 3.49 -1.36
C VAL A 478 7.85 3.04 -1.13
N VAL A 479 8.52 3.69 -0.18
CA VAL A 479 9.93 3.42 0.17
C VAL A 479 10.07 2.68 1.50
N GLY A 480 9.06 2.72 2.34
CA GLY A 480 9.07 2.07 3.65
C GLY A 480 7.68 1.89 4.23
N VAL A 481 7.51 0.83 5.02
CA VAL A 481 6.30 0.62 5.82
C VAL A 481 6.69 0.33 7.25
N TYR A 482 6.14 1.11 8.18
CA TYR A 482 6.30 0.90 9.62
C TYR A 482 5.00 0.39 10.22
N SER A 483 5.04 -0.78 10.87
CA SER A 483 3.84 -1.45 11.38
C SER A 483 3.84 -1.46 12.90
N LYS A 484 2.71 -1.11 13.52
CA LYS A 484 2.54 -1.16 14.98
C LYS A 484 1.09 -1.42 15.37
N ARG A 485 0.88 -2.25 16.39
CA ARG A 485 -0.44 -2.44 16.99
C ARG A 485 -0.90 -1.17 17.68
N VAL A 486 -2.15 -0.80 17.45
CA VAL A 486 -2.80 0.39 17.99
C VAL A 486 -4.21 0.02 18.42
N ARG A 487 -4.69 0.69 19.46
CA ARG A 487 -6.10 0.66 19.84
C ARG A 487 -6.75 1.97 19.42
N LEU A 488 -7.90 1.93 18.77
CA LEU A 488 -8.65 3.14 18.42
C LEU A 488 -9.09 3.85 19.70
N GLU A 489 -8.94 5.17 19.71
CA GLU A 489 -9.28 6.03 20.84
C GLU A 489 -10.78 6.35 20.78
N THR A 490 -11.64 5.35 21.06
CA THR A 490 -13.10 5.51 20.98
C THR A 490 -13.66 6.27 22.17
N GLN A 491 -13.06 6.14 23.36
CA GLN A 491 -13.40 6.88 24.58
C GLN A 491 -12.17 7.01 25.47
N SER A 492 -11.59 8.20 25.58
CA SER A 492 -10.67 8.46 26.69
C SER A 492 -11.53 8.57 27.95
N PRO A 493 -11.26 7.80 29.02
CA PRO A 493 -11.97 7.97 30.30
C PRO A 493 -11.75 9.36 30.92
N TRP A 494 -10.87 10.18 30.32
CA TRP A 494 -10.53 11.53 30.74
C TRP A 494 -10.98 12.62 29.77
N SER A 495 -11.73 12.31 28.70
CA SER A 495 -12.40 13.37 27.95
C SER A 495 -13.68 13.78 28.70
N PRO A 496 -13.80 15.04 29.15
CA PRO A 496 -14.91 15.52 29.99
C PRO A 496 -16.27 15.48 29.29
#